data_AF-W2CG66-F1
#
_entry.id   AF-W2CG66-F1
#
_cell.length_a   1.000
_cell.length_b   1.000
_cell.length_c   1.000
_cell.angle_alpha   90.00
_cell.angle_beta   90.00
_cell.angle_gamma   90.00
#
_symmetry.space_group_name_H-M   'P 1'
#
loop_
_entity.id
_entity.type
_entity.pdbx_description
1 polymer ?
#
loop_
_entity_poly.entity_id
_entity_poly.type
_entity_poly.pdbx_seq_one_letter_code
_entity_poly.pdbx_strand_id
1 'polypeptide(L)'
;MGRFKEDTACCPTLGMSLLLSAKSNTVKIRGAEILNDCCERHADVRTALIKWIQFVSRASWKNHSELKRDFPSADYVGGDRYVFNIRGNRYRLICVAVFFAGRLDIRFIGTHAEYDKINAQTI
;
A
#
# COMPACT_ATOMS: atom_id res chain seq x y z
N MET A 1 -13.47 0.94 -14.63
CA MET A 1 -13.72 -0.10 -13.60
C MET A 1 -12.58 -1.11 -13.65
N GLY A 2 -11.54 -0.92 -12.84
CA GLY A 2 -10.34 -1.79 -12.87
C GLY A 2 -10.65 -3.16 -12.29
N ARG A 3 -10.75 -4.16 -13.17
CA ARG A 3 -10.97 -5.57 -12.88
C ARG A 3 -9.75 -6.10 -12.11
N PHE A 4 -9.95 -6.47 -10.84
CA PHE A 4 -9.03 -7.38 -10.13
C PHE A 4 -8.99 -8.65 -10.98
N LYS A 5 -7.85 -8.93 -11.62
CA LYS A 5 -7.62 -10.25 -12.19
C LYS A 5 -7.36 -11.19 -11.03
N GLU A 6 -8.35 -12.03 -10.77
CA GLU A 6 -8.18 -13.28 -10.03
C GLU A 6 -7.27 -14.17 -10.86
N ASP A 7 -5.97 -14.13 -10.59
CA ASP A 7 -5.04 -15.17 -11.00
C ASP A 7 -4.79 -16.07 -9.79
N THR A 8 -5.39 -17.24 -9.86
CA THR A 8 -5.42 -18.34 -8.90
C THR A 8 -4.03 -18.88 -8.61
N ALA A 9 -3.59 -18.80 -7.35
CA ALA A 9 -2.64 -19.74 -6.76
C ALA A 9 -2.92 -19.89 -5.26
N CYS A 10 -3.61 -21.00 -4.96
CA CYS A 10 -3.61 -21.81 -3.74
C CYS A 10 -3.09 -21.19 -2.43
N CYS A 11 -3.94 -21.14 -1.39
CA CYS A 11 -3.73 -21.94 -0.17
C CYS A 11 -4.98 -21.87 0.75
N PRO A 12 -5.54 -23.01 1.16
CA PRO A 12 -6.68 -23.07 2.08
C PRO A 12 -6.23 -22.89 3.55
N THR A 13 -7.12 -22.28 4.33
CA THR A 13 -7.24 -22.22 5.80
C THR A 13 -6.12 -22.70 6.75
N LEU A 14 -5.90 -21.83 7.76
CA LEU A 14 -5.46 -22.07 9.15
C LEU A 14 -4.02 -22.54 9.41
N GLY A 15 -3.26 -21.68 10.10
CA GLY A 15 -1.96 -22.01 10.66
C GLY A 15 -1.24 -20.78 11.20
N MET A 16 -1.60 -20.37 12.42
CA MET A 16 -0.79 -19.44 13.21
C MET A 16 0.46 -20.20 13.66
N SER A 17 1.50 -20.24 12.81
CA SER A 17 2.92 -20.46 13.15
C SER A 17 3.69 -20.77 11.87
N LEU A 18 4.72 -19.96 11.56
CA LEU A 18 5.93 -20.55 11.01
C LEU A 18 7.14 -19.69 11.35
N LEU A 19 8.09 -20.35 12.02
CA LEU A 19 9.45 -19.92 12.29
C LEU A 19 10.24 -19.69 10.99
N LEU A 20 11.01 -18.60 11.02
CA LEU A 20 12.28 -18.32 10.34
C LEU A 20 12.59 -19.07 9.02
N SER A 21 12.57 -18.36 7.88
CA SER A 21 13.62 -18.52 6.85
C SER A 21 13.60 -17.39 5.82
N ALA A 22 14.82 -17.00 5.40
CA ALA A 22 15.21 -15.93 4.49
C ALA A 22 14.95 -14.49 5.01
N LYS A 23 16.02 -13.68 5.05
CA LYS A 23 15.89 -12.21 5.03
C LYS A 23 15.31 -11.82 3.67
N SER A 24 14.01 -12.04 3.49
CA SER A 24 13.30 -11.64 2.30
C SER A 24 13.46 -10.13 2.16
N ASN A 25 13.88 -9.64 1.00
CA ASN A 25 13.86 -8.22 0.66
C ASN A 25 12.41 -7.77 0.47
N THR A 26 11.59 -7.92 1.51
CA THR A 26 10.19 -7.53 1.52
C THR A 26 10.08 -6.05 1.81
N VAL A 27 9.08 -5.42 1.20
CA VAL A 27 8.78 -4.03 1.44
C VAL A 27 8.32 -3.86 2.89
N LYS A 28 9.06 -3.06 3.65
CA LYS A 28 8.72 -2.67 5.03
C LYS A 28 7.86 -1.41 5.01
N ILE A 29 6.71 -1.45 5.67
CA ILE A 29 5.79 -0.31 5.77
C ILE A 29 6.08 0.44 7.08
N ARG A 30 6.15 1.78 7.01
CA ARG A 30 6.20 2.70 8.16
C ARG A 30 4.99 3.64 8.14
N GLY A 31 4.68 4.27 9.27
CA GLY A 31 3.48 5.11 9.41
C GLY A 31 2.23 4.30 9.77
N ALA A 32 2.39 3.33 10.68
CA ALA A 32 1.29 2.48 11.14
C ALA A 32 0.24 3.28 11.92
N GLU A 33 0.67 4.33 12.60
CA GLU A 33 -0.16 5.31 13.27
C GLU A 33 -1.18 5.95 12.31
N ILE A 34 -0.74 6.41 11.13
CA ILE A 34 -1.61 7.03 10.12
C ILE A 34 -2.65 6.02 9.60
N LEU A 35 -2.24 4.75 9.44
CA LEU A 35 -3.14 3.68 9.00
C LEU A 35 -4.19 3.35 10.06
N ASN A 36 -3.79 3.32 11.34
CA ASN A 36 -4.69 3.09 12.46
C ASN A 36 -5.69 4.24 12.62
N ASP A 37 -5.23 5.49 12.61
CA ASP A 37 -6.08 6.69 12.70
C ASP A 37 -7.14 6.71 11.58
N CYS A 38 -6.75 6.30 10.37
CA CYS A 38 -7.70 6.19 9.26
C CYS A 38 -8.74 5.09 9.49
N CYS A 39 -8.32 3.93 10.02
CA CYS A 39 -9.24 2.83 10.35
C CYS A 39 -10.22 3.19 11.47
N GLU A 40 -9.79 4.02 12.44
CA GLU A 40 -10.65 4.50 13.52
C GLU A 40 -11.69 5.49 13.01
N ARG A 41 -11.29 6.45 12.16
CA ARG A 41 -12.21 7.43 11.55
C ARG A 41 -13.16 6.79 10.53
N HIS A 42 -12.68 5.77 9.81
CA HIS A 42 -13.38 5.16 8.70
C HIS A 42 -13.27 3.63 8.75
N ALA A 43 -14.12 2.99 9.56
CA ALA A 43 -14.14 1.53 9.71
C ALA A 43 -14.28 0.78 8.36
N ASP A 44 -14.86 1.45 7.37
CA ASP A 44 -15.21 0.90 6.09
C ASP A 44 -13.98 0.73 5.15
N VAL A 45 -12.87 1.44 5.39
CA VAL A 45 -11.60 1.31 4.66
C VAL A 45 -10.71 0.18 5.20
N ARG A 46 -10.95 -0.26 6.44
CA ARG A 46 -10.11 -1.21 7.19
C ARG A 46 -9.77 -2.48 6.40
N THR A 47 -10.79 -3.15 5.86
CA THR A 47 -10.59 -4.39 5.09
C THR A 47 -9.75 -4.17 3.84
N ALA A 48 -9.93 -3.04 3.15
CA ALA A 48 -9.15 -2.71 1.97
C ALA A 48 -7.69 -2.41 2.33
N LEU A 49 -7.44 -1.71 3.43
CA LEU A 49 -6.09 -1.43 3.92
C LEU A 49 -5.35 -2.69 4.33
N ILE A 50 -6.00 -3.59 5.08
CA ILE A 50 -5.39 -4.86 5.49
C ILE A 50 -4.95 -5.66 4.25
N LYS A 51 -5.80 -5.76 3.23
CA LYS A 51 -5.44 -6.42 1.96
C LYS A 51 -4.25 -5.75 1.29
N TRP A 52 -4.23 -4.42 1.25
CA TRP A 52 -3.11 -3.66 0.68
C TRP A 52 -1.81 -3.92 1.45
N ILE A 53 -1.82 -3.86 2.79
CA ILE A 53 -0.68 -4.15 3.66
C ILE A 53 -0.16 -5.57 3.44
N GLN A 54 -1.04 -6.56 3.38
CA GLN A 54 -0.67 -7.96 3.13
C GLN A 54 0.00 -8.15 1.77
N PHE A 55 -0.52 -7.49 0.73
CA PHE A 55 0.08 -7.56 -0.60
C PHE A 55 1.47 -6.89 -0.63
N VAL A 56 1.55 -5.65 -0.13
CA VAL A 56 2.78 -4.87 -0.10
C VAL A 56 3.88 -5.54 0.73
N SER A 57 3.55 -6.07 1.90
CA SER A 57 4.53 -6.74 2.78
C SER A 57 5.13 -8.01 2.19
N ARG A 58 4.50 -8.58 1.15
CA ARG A 58 5.03 -9.71 0.38
C ARG A 58 5.74 -9.28 -0.90
N ALA A 59 5.57 -8.03 -1.33
CA ALA A 59 6.20 -7.50 -2.53
C ALA A 59 7.70 -7.26 -2.30
N SER A 60 8.46 -7.26 -3.39
CA SER A 60 9.91 -7.00 -3.40
C SER A 60 10.25 -6.08 -4.58
N TRP A 61 9.73 -4.85 -4.55
CA TRP A 61 9.97 -3.89 -5.62
C TRP A 61 11.36 -3.28 -5.52
N LYS A 62 12.13 -3.36 -6.59
CA LYS A 62 13.46 -2.78 -6.72
C LYS A 62 13.48 -1.46 -7.47
N ASN A 63 12.40 -1.13 -8.17
CA ASN A 63 12.30 0.06 -9.01
C ASN A 63 10.83 0.44 -9.28
N HIS A 64 10.65 1.65 -9.83
CA HIS A 64 9.35 2.18 -10.25
C HIS A 64 8.56 1.21 -11.14
N SER A 65 9.23 0.59 -12.11
CA SER A 65 8.58 -0.30 -13.09
C SER A 65 7.96 -1.53 -12.45
N GLU A 66 8.63 -2.14 -11.47
CA GLU A 66 8.10 -3.29 -10.72
C GLU A 66 6.89 -2.90 -9.86
N LEU A 67 6.95 -1.74 -9.20
CA LEU A 67 5.80 -1.22 -8.44
C LEU A 67 4.61 -0.96 -9.37
N LYS A 68 4.83 -0.30 -10.52
CA LYS A 68 3.78 -0.02 -11.51
C LYS A 68 3.24 -1.27 -12.20
N ARG A 69 4.03 -2.35 -12.29
CA ARG A 69 3.56 -3.63 -12.80
C ARG A 69 2.49 -4.23 -11.89
N ASP A 70 2.72 -4.19 -10.59
CA ASP A 70 1.79 -4.74 -9.59
C ASP A 70 0.64 -3.77 -9.29
N PHE A 71 0.91 -2.47 -9.30
CA PHE A 71 -0.05 -1.38 -9.11
C PHE A 71 -0.05 -0.40 -10.29
N PRO A 72 -0.66 -0.77 -11.44
CA PRO A 72 -0.70 0.10 -12.61
C PRO A 72 -1.51 1.38 -12.38
N SER A 73 -2.42 1.37 -11.40
CA SER A 73 -3.20 2.53 -10.97
C SER A 73 -2.50 3.40 -9.91
N ALA A 74 -1.27 3.08 -9.51
CA ALA A 74 -0.50 3.94 -8.62
C ALA A 74 0.05 5.13 -9.41
N ASP A 75 -0.18 6.34 -8.91
CA ASP A 75 0.28 7.56 -9.55
C ASP A 75 1.58 8.05 -8.92
N TYR A 76 2.55 8.43 -9.74
CA TYR A 76 3.80 9.02 -9.28
C TYR A 76 3.66 10.55 -9.27
N VAL A 77 3.80 11.17 -8.09
CA VAL A 77 3.58 12.61 -7.91
C VAL A 77 4.87 13.41 -7.73
N GLY A 78 6.03 12.75 -7.84
CA GLY A 78 7.36 13.35 -7.68
C GLY A 78 7.95 13.16 -6.29
N GLY A 79 9.28 13.26 -6.18
CA GLY A 79 10.01 13.12 -4.91
C GLY A 79 9.89 11.73 -4.28
N ASP A 80 9.91 10.67 -5.10
CA ASP A 80 9.73 9.27 -4.66
C ASP A 80 8.34 8.97 -4.07
N ARG A 81 7.35 9.85 -4.30
CA ARG A 81 6.00 9.71 -3.76
C ARG A 81 5.06 9.03 -4.74
N TYR A 82 4.26 8.14 -4.18
CA TYR A 82 3.26 7.36 -4.88
C TYR A 82 1.90 7.52 -4.21
N VAL A 83 0.88 7.60 -5.04
CA VAL A 83 -0.51 7.68 -4.63
C VAL A 83 -1.22 6.39 -5.03
N PHE A 84 -1.76 5.68 -4.04
CA PHE A 84 -2.50 4.44 -4.23
C PHE A 84 -4.01 4.68 -4.06
N ASN A 85 -4.78 4.09 -4.97
CA ASN A 85 -6.23 4.13 -4.92
C ASN A 85 -6.76 3.00 -4.04
N ILE A 86 -7.35 3.35 -2.90
CA ILE A 86 -7.87 2.39 -1.92
C ILE A 86 -9.41 2.37 -1.98
N ARG A 87 -9.97 1.15 -1.87
CA ARG A 87 -11.42 0.89 -1.79
C ARG A 87 -12.24 1.48 -2.95
N GLY A 88 -11.86 1.13 -4.17
CA GLY A 88 -12.58 1.53 -5.37
C GLY A 88 -12.51 3.04 -5.61
N ASN A 89 -11.31 3.62 -5.49
CA ASN A 89 -11.03 5.04 -5.74
C ASN A 89 -11.58 6.03 -4.70
N ARG A 90 -12.16 5.56 -3.58
CA ARG A 90 -12.71 6.43 -2.53
C ARG A 90 -11.66 7.07 -1.63
N TYR A 91 -10.53 6.38 -1.46
CA TYR A 91 -9.43 6.83 -0.62
C TYR A 91 -8.14 6.93 -1.44
N ARG A 92 -7.28 7.84 -1.02
CA ARG A 92 -5.92 8.06 -1.53
C ARG A 92 -4.95 7.78 -0.40
N LEU A 93 -4.00 6.89 -0.65
CA LEU A 93 -2.87 6.63 0.24
C LEU A 93 -1.62 7.18 -0.42
N ILE A 94 -0.96 8.13 0.23
CA ILE A 94 0.30 8.71 -0.21
C ILE A 94 1.43 8.05 0.57
N CYS A 95 2.44 7.55 -0.13
CA CYS A 95 3.64 7.05 0.51
C CYS A 95 4.90 7.37 -0.28
N VAL A 96 6.02 7.48 0.41
CA VAL A 96 7.36 7.57 -0.19
C VAL A 96 7.89 6.16 -0.38
N ALA A 97 8.30 5.81 -1.60
CA ALA A 97 8.86 4.52 -1.93
C ALA A 97 10.39 4.58 -2.01
N VAL A 98 11.04 3.96 -1.02
CA VAL A 98 12.49 3.88 -0.93
C VAL A 98 12.93 2.49 -1.39
N PHE A 99 13.08 2.33 -2.71
CA PHE A 99 13.34 1.02 -3.33
C PHE A 99 14.65 0.37 -2.87
N PHE A 100 15.74 1.15 -2.73
CA PHE A 100 17.04 0.62 -2.31
C PHE A 100 16.98 0.01 -0.89
N ALA A 101 16.10 0.54 -0.03
CA ALA A 101 15.92 0.08 1.33
C ALA A 101 14.75 -0.91 1.47
N GLY A 102 14.02 -1.18 0.39
CA GLY A 102 12.78 -1.96 0.41
C GLY A 102 11.79 -1.41 1.43
N ARG A 103 11.48 -0.11 1.37
CA ARG A 103 10.63 0.55 2.37
C ARG A 103 9.57 1.43 1.72
N LEU A 104 8.36 1.41 2.28
CA LEU A 104 7.32 2.40 2.04
C LEU A 104 7.04 3.19 3.31
N ASP A 105 7.19 4.50 3.25
CA ASP A 105 6.84 5.40 4.34
C ASP A 105 5.49 6.05 4.03
N ILE A 106 4.43 5.66 4.76
CA ILE A 106 3.11 6.27 4.62
C ILE A 106 3.19 7.71 5.10
N ARG A 107 2.70 8.65 4.28
CA ARG A 107 2.62 10.07 4.61
C ARG A 107 1.21 10.52 4.91
N PHE A 108 0.24 9.92 4.25
CA PHE A 108 -1.16 10.30 4.40
C PHE A 108 -2.08 9.21 3.88
N ILE A 109 -3.25 9.09 4.51
CA ILE A 109 -4.39 8.41 3.94
C ILE A 109 -5.67 9.17 4.27
N GLY A 110 -6.51 9.35 3.26
CA GLY A 110 -7.80 10.03 3.40
C GLY A 110 -8.69 9.83 2.20
N THR A 111 -9.89 10.36 2.30
CA THR A 111 -10.87 10.45 1.21
C THR A 111 -10.34 11.33 0.07
N HIS A 112 -10.97 11.25 -1.11
CA HIS A 112 -10.67 12.15 -2.22
C HIS A 112 -10.78 13.64 -1.80
N ALA A 113 -11.81 13.98 -1.04
CA ALA A 113 -12.03 15.36 -0.59
C ALA A 113 -10.99 15.86 0.42
N GLU A 114 -10.39 14.98 1.23
CA GLU A 114 -9.26 15.34 2.09
C GLU A 114 -7.97 15.43 1.29
N TYR A 115 -7.78 14.54 0.31
CA TYR A 115 -6.64 14.57 -0.61
C TYR A 115 -6.58 15.87 -1.41
N ASP A 116 -7.71 16.36 -1.92
CA ASP A 116 -7.76 17.61 -2.70
C ASP A 116 -7.35 18.85 -1.90
N LYS A 117 -7.36 18.77 -0.57
CA LYS A 117 -6.99 19.88 0.33
C LYS A 117 -5.50 19.91 0.67
N ILE A 118 -4.75 18.86 0.32
CA ILE A 118 -3.33 18.74 0.63
C ILE A 118 -2.50 18.78 -0.65
N ASN A 119 -1.24 19.21 -0.53
CA ASN A 119 -0.30 19.13 -1.63
C ASN A 119 0.49 17.81 -1.55
N ALA A 120 0.14 16.84 -2.37
CA ALA A 120 0.74 15.51 -2.39
C ALA A 120 2.26 15.51 -2.64
N GLN A 121 2.84 16.60 -3.16
CA GLN A 121 4.27 16.72 -3.42
C GLN A 121 5.08 17.10 -2.17
N THR A 122 4.45 17.74 -1.18
CA THR A 122 5.16 18.39 -0.07
C THR A 122 4.98 17.74 1.29
N ILE A 123 4.01 16.84 1.48
CA ILE A 123 3.64 16.29 2.81
C ILE A 123 4.53 15.14 3.31
#